data_AF-A0A847U2Y9-F1
#
_entry.id   AF-A0A847U2Y9-F1
#
_cell.length_a   1.000
_cell.length_b   1.000
_cell.length_c   1.000
_cell.angle_alpha   90.00
_cell.angle_beta   90.00
_cell.angle_gamma   90.00
#
_symmetry.space_group_name_H-M   'P 1'
#
loop_
_entity.id
_entity.type
_entity.pdbx_description
1 polymer ?
#
loop_
_entity_poly.entity_id
_entity_poly.type
_entity_poly.pdbx_seq_one_letter_code
_entity_poly.pdbx_strand_id
1 'polypeptide(L)'
;MLTGVNVVLGVSGSIAAVKTVELAHELRRQGASVRAVMTDSATGIIHPWALSFATDNEVVTEITGSVEHVDLCGRSGWGDVLLLAPATANTVGKVAAAIDDTPVATCVTTALGADVPVVVAPAMHEPMYDHPGVLDAIDRVESWGVEFVDPRIEEGKAKIATEEAIVTATARAAGDRPLAGEHVVVTAGATTESVDPVRTLSNRSSGRTGRAVARACYVRGADVTLVHDGGDVPYATVERVESAAEMTAATRRVADSADALVSAAAISDYTVEQAPEKIKSGQAELTLTLEPTPKLIDTVRADSPDLPIVGFKVETEGDDETLIERAREIRERAGLAFVVANDASVMGGDETRAILVDGDSATEYVGDKQGLGARVADELGDHLSSRD
;
A
#
# COMPACT_ATOMS: atom_id res chain seq x y z
N MET A 1 5.22 -8.55 -2.16
CA MET A 1 6.01 -7.29 -2.21
C MET A 1 7.40 -7.43 -1.60
N LEU A 2 7.61 -8.38 -0.67
CA LEU A 2 8.86 -8.59 0.06
C LEU A 2 9.64 -9.81 -0.46
N THR A 3 9.38 -10.25 -1.69
CA THR A 3 10.04 -11.42 -2.28
C THR A 3 11.55 -11.21 -2.31
N GLY A 4 12.28 -12.11 -1.66
CA GLY A 4 13.75 -12.04 -1.57
C GLY A 4 14.29 -11.11 -0.49
N VAL A 5 13.41 -10.43 0.27
CA VAL A 5 13.79 -9.54 1.37
C VAL A 5 13.96 -10.34 2.67
N ASN A 6 15.06 -10.08 3.37
CA ASN A 6 15.37 -10.62 4.69
C ASN A 6 15.01 -9.60 5.77
N VAL A 7 14.01 -9.91 6.59
CA VAL A 7 13.48 -9.04 7.64
C VAL A 7 13.97 -9.51 9.01
N VAL A 8 14.68 -8.64 9.73
CA VAL A 8 15.00 -8.84 11.14
C VAL A 8 13.85 -8.28 11.98
N LEU A 9 13.04 -9.14 12.57
CA LEU A 9 11.88 -8.76 13.39
C LEU A 9 12.29 -8.59 14.86
N GLY A 10 12.53 -7.35 15.29
CA GLY A 10 12.77 -6.97 16.67
C GLY A 10 11.45 -6.87 17.46
N VAL A 11 11.34 -7.59 18.57
CA VAL A 11 10.13 -7.65 19.40
C VAL A 11 10.44 -7.17 20.82
N SER A 12 9.82 -6.05 21.22
CA SER A 12 9.95 -5.52 22.57
C SER A 12 8.77 -5.88 23.49
N GLY A 13 8.93 -5.66 24.80
CA GLY A 13 8.00 -6.07 25.86
C GLY A 13 6.70 -5.27 25.93
N SER A 14 5.89 -5.30 24.87
CA SER A 14 4.53 -4.75 24.84
C SER A 14 3.51 -5.89 24.77
N ILE A 15 2.30 -5.71 25.32
CA ILE A 15 1.22 -6.69 25.16
C ILE A 15 0.91 -6.97 23.69
N ALA A 16 1.19 -6.02 22.79
CA ALA A 16 1.07 -6.19 21.36
C ALA A 16 2.01 -7.27 20.77
N ALA A 17 2.99 -7.77 21.54
CA ALA A 17 3.84 -8.89 21.14
C ALA A 17 3.00 -10.14 20.81
N VAL A 18 1.80 -10.31 21.36
CA VAL A 18 0.91 -11.43 20.99
C VAL A 18 0.51 -11.42 19.51
N LYS A 19 0.61 -10.28 18.82
CA LYS A 19 0.30 -10.15 17.39
C LYS A 19 1.49 -10.44 16.47
N THR A 20 2.71 -10.60 17.01
CA THR A 20 3.90 -10.73 16.15
C THR A 20 3.99 -12.06 15.45
N VAL A 21 3.26 -13.08 15.93
CA VAL A 21 3.12 -14.38 15.23
C VAL A 21 2.34 -14.19 13.92
N GLU A 22 1.21 -13.49 13.97
CA GLU A 22 0.39 -13.19 12.78
C GLU A 22 1.15 -12.27 11.82
N LEU A 23 1.82 -11.23 12.36
CA LEU A 23 2.68 -10.34 11.58
C LEU A 23 3.83 -11.10 10.88
N ALA A 24 4.50 -12.03 11.56
CA ALA A 24 5.57 -12.84 10.97
C ALA A 24 5.03 -13.72 9.83
N HIS A 25 3.84 -14.31 9.98
CA HIS A 25 3.19 -15.04 8.90
C HIS A 25 2.82 -14.15 7.73
N GLU A 26 2.34 -12.93 7.97
CA GLU A 26 2.02 -11.98 6.89
C GLU A 26 3.27 -11.51 6.14
N LEU A 27 4.36 -11.19 6.84
CA LEU A 27 5.66 -10.88 6.20
C LEU A 27 6.11 -12.02 5.29
N ARG A 28 6.03 -13.27 5.76
CA ARG A 28 6.36 -14.45 4.95
C ARG A 28 5.40 -14.67 3.78
N ARG A 29 4.10 -14.46 3.98
CA ARG A 29 3.09 -14.52 2.91
C ARG A 29 3.39 -13.51 1.80
N GLN A 30 3.96 -12.37 2.16
CA GLN A 30 4.41 -11.35 1.23
C GLN A 30 5.76 -11.63 0.55
N GLY A 31 6.41 -12.75 0.87
CA GLY A 31 7.64 -13.23 0.26
C GLY A 31 8.91 -13.05 1.09
N ALA A 32 8.81 -12.48 2.30
CA ALA A 32 9.98 -12.23 3.15
C ALA A 32 10.53 -13.51 3.79
N SER A 33 11.84 -13.55 3.98
CA SER A 33 12.45 -14.42 4.99
C SER A 33 12.54 -13.63 6.31
N VAL A 34 12.19 -14.23 7.44
CA VAL A 34 12.09 -13.50 8.72
C VAL A 34 12.95 -14.18 9.77
N ARG A 35 13.74 -13.41 10.52
CA ARG A 35 14.43 -13.87 11.74
C ARG A 35 14.09 -12.94 12.90
N ALA A 36 13.64 -13.49 14.02
CA ALA A 36 13.19 -12.69 15.14
C ALA A 36 14.29 -12.50 16.19
N VAL A 37 14.28 -11.32 16.80
CA VAL A 37 15.11 -10.94 17.95
C VAL A 37 14.16 -10.43 19.04
N MET A 38 14.30 -10.91 20.27
CA MET A 38 13.41 -10.54 21.38
C MET A 38 14.17 -9.87 22.51
N THR A 39 13.52 -8.92 23.20
CA THR A 39 13.98 -8.49 24.51
C THR A 39 13.53 -9.47 25.59
N ASP A 40 14.23 -9.50 26.73
CA ASP A 40 13.81 -10.29 27.90
C ASP A 40 12.38 -9.97 28.35
N SER A 41 11.96 -8.70 28.26
CA SER A 41 10.59 -8.32 28.59
C SER A 41 9.56 -8.89 27.61
N ALA A 42 9.92 -9.08 26.33
CA ALA A 42 9.04 -9.71 25.35
C ALA A 42 8.86 -11.22 25.61
N THR A 43 9.91 -11.91 26.07
CA THR A 43 9.85 -13.35 26.38
C THR A 43 8.93 -13.66 27.56
N GLY A 44 8.73 -12.69 28.45
CA GLY A 44 7.73 -12.76 29.52
C GLY A 44 6.28 -12.61 29.06
N ILE A 45 6.03 -12.21 27.81
CA ILE A 45 4.68 -12.01 27.23
C ILE A 45 4.35 -13.15 26.26
N ILE A 46 5.24 -13.44 25.31
CA ILE A 46 5.15 -14.60 24.43
C ILE A 46 6.43 -15.41 24.51
N HIS A 47 6.31 -16.74 24.46
CA HIS A 47 7.49 -17.60 24.47
C HIS A 47 8.22 -17.54 23.11
N PRO A 48 9.57 -17.52 23.07
CA PRO A 48 10.34 -17.52 21.81
C PRO A 48 9.95 -18.62 20.82
N TRP A 49 9.50 -19.78 21.30
CA TRP A 49 9.01 -20.88 20.45
C TRP A 49 7.88 -20.49 19.51
N ALA A 50 7.01 -19.56 19.90
CA ALA A 50 5.92 -19.11 19.04
C ALA A 50 6.45 -18.37 17.82
N LEU A 51 7.44 -17.49 18.02
CA LEU A 51 8.11 -16.79 16.92
C LEU A 51 9.03 -17.71 16.14
N SER A 52 9.66 -18.70 16.78
CA SER A 52 10.46 -19.69 16.07
C SER A 52 9.61 -20.46 15.08
N PHE A 53 8.43 -20.92 15.50
CA PHE A 53 7.46 -21.55 14.61
C PHE A 53 6.98 -20.61 13.49
N ALA A 54 6.64 -19.36 13.84
CA ALA A 54 6.11 -18.41 12.86
C ALA A 54 7.14 -18.00 11.79
N THR A 55 8.40 -17.85 12.19
CA THR A 55 9.50 -17.41 11.34
C THR A 55 10.23 -18.55 10.66
N ASP A 56 10.04 -19.80 11.11
CA ASP A 56 10.80 -20.99 10.69
C ASP A 56 12.31 -20.86 10.94
N ASN A 57 12.68 -20.09 11.97
CA ASN A 57 14.06 -19.79 12.35
C ASN A 57 14.21 -19.80 13.87
N GLU A 58 15.43 -19.94 14.37
CA GLU A 58 15.72 -19.74 15.80
C GLU A 58 15.58 -18.25 16.16
N VAL A 59 15.11 -17.98 17.39
CA VAL A 59 14.88 -16.61 17.88
C VAL A 59 16.05 -16.18 18.75
N VAL A 60 16.64 -15.04 18.43
CA VAL A 60 17.74 -14.48 19.23
C VAL A 60 17.16 -13.82 20.49
N THR A 61 17.53 -14.33 21.66
CA THR A 61 17.13 -13.77 22.97
C THR A 61 18.30 -13.24 23.78
N GLU A 62 19.54 -13.44 23.32
CA GLU A 62 20.76 -12.96 23.95
C GLU A 62 21.82 -12.64 22.88
N ILE A 63 22.74 -11.72 23.18
CA ILE A 63 23.93 -11.47 22.35
C ILE A 63 25.08 -12.27 22.95
N THR A 64 25.61 -13.23 22.20
CA THR A 64 26.66 -14.15 22.64
C THR A 64 27.99 -13.86 21.95
N GLY A 65 28.96 -14.75 22.12
CA GLY A 65 30.22 -14.71 21.36
C GLY A 65 30.06 -14.91 19.85
N SER A 66 28.85 -15.30 19.40
CA SER A 66 28.50 -15.43 17.98
C SER A 66 28.13 -14.11 17.33
N VAL A 67 28.11 -12.98 18.06
CA VAL A 67 27.89 -11.62 17.51
C VAL A 67 26.64 -11.52 16.61
N GLU A 68 25.50 -12.01 17.11
CA GLU A 68 24.23 -12.12 16.39
C GLU A 68 23.77 -10.80 15.77
N HIS A 69 24.02 -9.67 16.44
CA HIS A 69 23.69 -8.35 15.93
C HIS A 69 24.47 -7.98 14.67
N VAL A 70 25.74 -8.41 14.55
CA VAL A 70 26.56 -8.20 13.34
C VAL A 70 26.09 -9.14 12.24
N ASP A 71 25.84 -10.41 12.58
CA ASP A 71 25.38 -11.42 11.63
C ASP A 71 24.00 -11.06 11.04
N LEU A 72 23.12 -10.46 11.83
CA LEU A 72 21.80 -10.05 11.39
C LEU A 72 21.78 -8.66 10.75
N CYS A 73 22.47 -7.68 11.35
CA CYS A 73 22.26 -6.25 11.03
C CYS A 73 23.55 -5.51 10.65
N GLY A 74 24.69 -6.20 10.52
CA GLY A 74 25.94 -5.59 10.07
C GLY A 74 25.92 -5.25 8.58
N ARG A 75 26.97 -4.55 8.10
CA ARG A 75 27.12 -4.15 6.67
C ARG A 75 27.13 -5.32 5.68
N SER A 76 27.46 -6.51 6.16
CA SER A 76 27.38 -7.76 5.40
C SER A 76 26.53 -8.79 6.15
N GLY A 77 25.65 -8.29 7.02
CA GLY A 77 24.70 -9.08 7.76
C GLY A 77 23.58 -9.59 6.86
N TRP A 78 22.75 -10.44 7.43
CA TRP A 78 21.69 -11.14 6.72
C TRP A 78 20.47 -10.27 6.40
N GLY A 79 20.16 -9.28 7.24
CA GLY A 79 18.95 -8.47 7.14
C GLY A 79 19.07 -7.32 6.14
N ASP A 80 18.08 -7.21 5.25
CA ASP A 80 17.89 -6.08 4.35
C ASP A 80 17.10 -4.94 5.02
N VAL A 81 16.36 -5.25 6.08
CA VAL A 81 15.61 -4.30 6.90
C VAL A 81 15.42 -4.84 8.32
N LEU A 82 15.50 -3.96 9.31
CA LEU A 82 15.09 -4.26 10.69
C LEU A 82 13.72 -3.66 10.97
N LEU A 83 12.75 -4.50 11.29
CA LEU A 83 11.42 -4.10 11.76
C LEU A 83 11.33 -4.27 13.27
N LEU A 84 11.22 -3.17 14.02
CA LEU A 84 10.95 -3.15 15.45
C LEU A 84 9.43 -3.07 15.69
N ALA A 85 8.79 -4.22 15.90
CA ALA A 85 7.33 -4.33 16.06
C ALA A 85 6.94 -5.43 17.07
N PRO A 86 6.27 -5.09 18.18
CA PRO A 86 6.03 -3.74 18.70
C PRO A 86 7.31 -3.06 19.21
N ALA A 87 7.33 -1.73 19.16
CA ALA A 87 8.28 -0.87 19.84
C ALA A 87 7.66 -0.22 21.09
N THR A 88 8.17 -0.54 22.28
CA THR A 88 7.79 0.17 23.51
C THR A 88 8.50 1.51 23.60
N ALA A 89 7.92 2.48 24.32
CA ALA A 89 8.58 3.75 24.64
C ALA A 89 9.96 3.56 25.30
N ASN A 90 10.11 2.53 26.13
CA ASN A 90 11.40 2.16 26.73
C ASN A 90 12.44 1.79 25.67
N THR A 91 12.06 0.99 24.68
CA THR A 91 13.00 0.58 23.61
C THR A 91 13.34 1.76 22.71
N VAL A 92 12.35 2.58 22.33
CA VAL A 92 12.59 3.80 21.55
C VAL A 92 13.49 4.78 22.31
N GLY A 93 13.25 4.98 23.60
CA GLY A 93 14.10 5.83 24.45
C GLY A 93 15.53 5.32 24.58
N LYS A 94 15.73 3.99 24.68
CA LYS A 94 17.06 3.36 24.65
C LYS A 94 17.77 3.59 23.32
N VAL A 95 17.09 3.38 22.20
CA VAL A 95 17.63 3.65 20.86
C VAL A 95 18.02 5.12 20.72
N ALA A 96 17.14 6.06 21.12
CA ALA A 96 17.41 7.50 21.09
C ALA A 96 18.61 7.92 21.95
N ALA A 97 18.90 7.18 23.02
CA ALA A 97 20.03 7.41 23.92
C ALA A 97 21.27 6.55 23.60
N ALA A 98 21.25 5.76 22.52
CA ALA A 98 22.28 4.79 22.16
C ALA A 98 22.61 3.78 23.28
N ILE A 99 21.59 3.37 24.04
CA ILE A 99 21.67 2.29 25.02
C ILE A 99 21.35 0.97 24.30
N ASP A 100 22.31 0.06 24.27
CA ASP A 100 22.29 -1.20 23.54
C ASP A 100 22.33 -2.44 24.46
N ASP A 101 21.72 -2.32 25.64
CA ASP A 101 21.73 -3.32 26.73
C ASP A 101 20.73 -4.49 26.55
N THR A 102 20.08 -4.61 25.40
CA THR A 102 19.18 -5.72 25.05
C THR A 102 19.45 -6.18 23.63
N PRO A 103 19.21 -7.46 23.28
CA PRO A 103 19.48 -7.95 21.93
C PRO A 103 18.84 -7.12 20.82
N VAL A 104 17.60 -6.68 21.02
CA VAL A 104 16.88 -5.82 20.08
C VAL A 104 17.56 -4.44 19.97
N ALA A 105 17.88 -3.79 21.07
CA ALA A 105 18.54 -2.47 21.03
C ALA A 105 19.95 -2.53 20.43
N THR A 106 20.70 -3.61 20.69
CA THR A 106 21.99 -3.87 20.03
C THR A 106 21.82 -4.06 18.53
N CYS A 107 20.82 -4.83 18.08
CA CYS A 107 20.53 -5.00 16.65
C CYS A 107 20.14 -3.69 15.99
N VAL A 108 19.28 -2.87 16.61
CA VAL A 108 18.91 -1.54 16.08
C VAL A 108 20.14 -0.63 15.97
N THR A 109 20.96 -0.56 17.01
CA THR A 109 22.21 0.23 17.01
C THR A 109 23.13 -0.20 15.86
N THR A 110 23.23 -1.51 15.63
CA THR A 110 24.06 -2.07 14.56
C THR A 110 23.49 -1.77 13.18
N ALA A 111 22.17 -1.93 13.01
CA ALA A 111 21.47 -1.63 11.76
C ALA A 111 21.69 -0.17 11.35
N LEU A 112 21.49 0.78 12.28
CA LEU A 112 21.73 2.21 12.03
C LEU A 112 23.19 2.49 11.65
N GLY A 113 24.16 1.90 12.35
CA GLY A 113 25.58 2.08 12.04
C GLY A 113 26.06 1.40 10.74
N ALA A 114 25.25 0.47 10.22
CA ALA A 114 25.50 -0.28 9.00
C ALA A 114 24.69 0.21 7.80
N ASP A 115 23.90 1.28 7.96
CA ASP A 115 22.97 1.82 6.96
C ASP A 115 21.89 0.80 6.53
N VAL A 116 21.55 -0.15 7.41
CA VAL A 116 20.41 -1.06 7.22
C VAL A 116 19.13 -0.32 7.61
N PRO A 117 18.12 -0.21 6.72
CA PRO A 117 16.86 0.46 7.01
C PRO A 117 16.19 -0.06 8.29
N VAL A 118 15.68 0.85 9.11
CA VAL A 118 14.94 0.53 10.34
C VAL A 118 13.53 1.09 10.25
N VAL A 119 12.55 0.21 10.51
CA VAL A 119 11.13 0.55 10.63
C VAL A 119 10.67 0.29 12.05
N VAL A 120 9.95 1.22 12.65
CA VAL A 120 9.47 1.14 14.04
C VAL A 120 7.95 1.15 14.02
N ALA A 121 7.31 0.17 14.66
CA ALA A 121 5.87 0.13 14.89
C ALA A 121 5.57 0.28 16.39
N PRO A 122 5.32 1.51 16.87
CA PRO A 122 5.10 1.78 18.27
C PRO A 122 3.86 1.09 18.86
N ALA A 123 3.95 0.67 20.12
CA ALA A 123 2.82 0.16 20.87
C ALA A 123 2.92 0.53 22.37
N MET A 124 2.19 1.58 22.76
CA MET A 124 2.20 2.14 24.11
C MET A 124 0.86 2.80 24.44
N HIS A 125 0.57 3.03 25.72
CA HIS A 125 -0.67 3.69 26.14
C HIS A 125 -0.63 5.19 25.79
N GLU A 126 -1.79 5.81 25.53
CA GLU A 126 -1.92 7.23 25.16
C GLU A 126 -1.11 8.22 26.05
N PRO A 127 -1.11 8.17 27.40
CA PRO A 127 -0.29 9.08 28.22
C PRO A 127 1.22 8.97 28.00
N MET A 128 1.70 7.89 27.37
CA MET A 128 3.10 7.78 26.98
C MET A 128 3.40 8.63 25.74
N TYR A 129 2.43 8.85 24.84
CA TYR A 129 2.54 9.83 23.75
C TYR A 129 2.46 11.27 24.26
N ASP A 130 1.73 11.52 25.34
CA ASP A 130 1.71 12.83 25.98
C ASP A 130 3.01 13.16 26.74
N HIS A 131 3.91 12.18 26.92
CA HIS A 131 5.15 12.37 27.64
C HIS A 131 6.19 13.06 26.74
N PRO A 132 6.67 14.27 27.09
CA PRO A 132 7.55 15.06 26.21
C PRO A 132 8.86 14.32 25.87
N GLY A 133 9.45 13.63 26.84
CA GLY A 133 10.67 12.84 26.58
C GLY A 133 10.48 11.61 25.68
N VAL A 134 9.24 11.14 25.48
CA VAL A 134 8.95 10.06 24.53
C VAL A 134 8.83 10.65 23.13
N LEU A 135 8.12 11.77 22.97
CA LEU A 135 8.07 12.52 21.70
C LEU A 135 9.47 12.96 21.27
N ASP A 136 10.27 13.55 22.17
CA ASP A 136 11.67 13.93 21.89
C ASP A 136 12.54 12.74 21.46
N ALA A 137 12.22 11.53 21.93
CA ALA A 137 12.93 10.31 21.55
C ALA A 137 12.48 9.82 20.17
N ILE A 138 11.17 9.86 19.88
CA ILE A 138 10.62 9.54 18.56
C ILE A 138 11.22 10.50 17.52
N ASP A 139 11.05 11.81 17.71
CA ASP A 139 11.55 12.85 16.80
C ASP A 139 13.05 12.71 16.53
N ARG A 140 13.82 12.36 17.58
CA ARG A 140 15.27 12.13 17.44
C ARG A 140 15.58 10.91 16.58
N VAL A 141 14.88 9.79 16.79
CA VAL A 141 15.11 8.57 16.03
C VAL A 141 14.63 8.74 14.58
N GLU A 142 13.51 9.44 14.35
CA GLU A 142 13.05 9.84 13.02
C GLU A 142 14.08 10.71 12.29
N SER A 143 14.73 11.64 13.00
CA SER A 143 15.79 12.48 12.41
C SER A 143 17.02 11.69 11.92
N TRP A 144 17.16 10.42 12.31
CA TRP A 144 18.18 9.51 11.81
C TRP A 144 17.76 8.73 10.56
N GLY A 145 16.59 9.03 9.99
CA GLY A 145 16.04 8.35 8.82
C GLY A 145 15.29 7.05 9.14
N VAL A 146 14.94 6.84 10.42
CA VAL A 146 14.10 5.71 10.84
C VAL A 146 12.65 5.99 10.53
N GLU A 147 11.98 5.05 9.87
CA GLU A 147 10.56 5.17 9.52
C GLU A 147 9.68 4.72 10.69
N PHE A 148 8.76 5.57 11.14
CA PHE A 148 7.76 5.22 12.15
C PHE A 148 6.42 4.94 11.49
N VAL A 149 5.82 3.80 11.85
CA VAL A 149 4.47 3.43 11.43
C VAL A 149 3.49 3.86 12.52
N ASP A 150 2.74 4.92 12.24
CA ASP A 150 1.86 5.53 13.23
C ASP A 150 0.87 4.54 13.86
N PRO A 151 0.65 4.64 15.19
CA PRO A 151 -0.36 3.83 15.85
C PRO A 151 -1.77 4.24 15.41
N ARG A 152 -2.72 3.32 15.58
CA ARG A 152 -4.14 3.67 15.47
C ARG A 152 -4.63 4.26 16.78
N ILE A 153 -5.20 5.45 16.72
CA ILE A 153 -5.88 6.06 17.86
C ILE A 153 -7.33 5.55 17.87
N GLU A 154 -7.62 4.62 18.77
CA GLU A 154 -8.96 4.07 18.98
C GLU A 154 -9.29 4.08 20.47
N GLU A 155 -10.46 4.62 20.84
CA GLU A 155 -10.96 4.60 22.23
C GLU A 155 -10.00 5.25 23.25
N GLY A 156 -9.28 6.31 22.86
CA GLY A 156 -8.25 6.95 23.71
C GLY A 156 -7.01 6.06 23.93
N LYS A 157 -6.73 5.14 23.00
CA LYS A 157 -5.56 4.26 23.07
C LYS A 157 -4.86 4.22 21.73
N ALA A 158 -3.55 4.46 21.77
CA ALA A 158 -2.66 4.20 20.65
C ALA A 158 -2.40 2.69 20.54
N LYS A 159 -3.19 2.02 19.71
CA LYS A 159 -3.00 0.60 19.38
C LYS A 159 -1.90 0.50 18.31
N ILE A 160 -1.13 -0.59 18.35
CA ILE A 160 -0.18 -0.89 17.27
C ILE A 160 -0.87 -0.78 15.90
N ALA A 161 -0.13 -0.24 14.93
CA ALA A 161 -0.55 -0.15 13.54
C ALA A 161 -1.08 -1.48 12.99
N THR A 162 -1.88 -1.44 11.93
CA THR A 162 -2.36 -2.65 11.27
C THR A 162 -1.19 -3.40 10.63
N GLU A 163 -1.34 -4.72 10.46
CA GLU A 163 -0.35 -5.53 9.75
C GLU A 163 -0.11 -4.99 8.34
N GLU A 164 -1.18 -4.57 7.65
CA GLU A 164 -1.07 -3.95 6.33
C GLU A 164 -0.17 -2.71 6.35
N ALA A 165 -0.34 -1.80 7.32
CA ALA A 165 0.50 -0.61 7.44
C ALA A 165 1.97 -0.98 7.68
N ILE A 166 2.22 -1.85 8.68
CA ILE A 166 3.57 -2.26 9.08
C ILE A 166 4.31 -2.94 7.93
N VAL A 167 3.66 -3.89 7.26
CA VAL A 167 4.24 -4.64 6.14
C VAL A 167 4.49 -3.73 4.95
N THR A 168 3.62 -2.75 4.70
CA THR A 168 3.78 -1.78 3.60
C THR A 168 4.99 -0.87 3.84
N ALA A 169 5.11 -0.30 5.04
CA ALA A 169 6.27 0.50 5.45
C ALA A 169 7.57 -0.32 5.38
N THR A 170 7.55 -1.56 5.90
CA THR A 170 8.69 -2.48 5.82
C THR A 170 9.12 -2.74 4.37
N ALA A 171 8.16 -2.92 3.45
CA ALA A 171 8.46 -3.10 2.03
C ALA A 171 9.02 -1.84 1.37
N ARG A 172 8.51 -0.66 1.70
CA ARG A 172 9.03 0.63 1.22
C ARG A 172 10.44 0.91 1.75
N ALA A 173 10.72 0.51 2.98
CA ALA A 173 12.04 0.64 3.60
C ALA A 173 13.08 -0.26 2.94
N ALA A 174 12.72 -1.52 2.64
CA ALA A 174 13.65 -2.53 2.14
C ALA A 174 13.86 -2.52 0.62
N GLY A 175 12.88 -2.04 -0.15
CA GLY A 175 12.88 -2.14 -1.61
C GLY A 175 13.48 -0.94 -2.34
N ASP A 176 13.76 -1.15 -3.62
CA ASP A 176 14.10 -0.07 -4.54
C ASP A 176 12.96 0.95 -4.64
N ARG A 177 13.35 2.22 -4.81
CA ARG A 177 12.41 3.35 -4.86
C ARG A 177 12.48 4.11 -6.20
N PRO A 178 12.13 3.47 -7.34
CA PRO A 178 12.18 4.10 -8.65
C PRO A 178 11.17 5.26 -8.83
N LEU A 179 10.19 5.37 -7.93
CA LEU A 179 9.22 6.47 -7.90
C LEU A 179 9.51 7.45 -6.75
N ALA A 180 10.73 7.45 -6.18
CA ALA A 180 11.07 8.37 -5.09
C ALA A 180 10.99 9.83 -5.56
N GLY A 181 10.18 10.62 -4.87
CA GLY A 181 9.95 12.03 -5.19
C GLY A 181 8.80 12.28 -6.16
N GLU A 182 8.19 11.23 -6.71
CA GLU A 182 7.05 11.31 -7.61
C GLU A 182 5.74 11.33 -6.81
N HIS A 183 4.79 12.17 -7.24
CA HIS A 183 3.42 12.18 -6.76
C HIS A 183 2.48 11.46 -7.75
N VAL A 184 1.96 10.30 -7.34
CA VAL A 184 1.09 9.46 -8.16
C VAL A 184 -0.35 9.50 -7.68
N VAL A 185 -1.27 9.94 -8.54
CA VAL A 185 -2.71 9.87 -8.29
C VAL A 185 -3.25 8.54 -8.80
N VAL A 186 -4.01 7.82 -7.98
CA VAL A 186 -4.65 6.56 -8.37
C VAL A 186 -6.15 6.65 -8.13
N THR A 187 -6.96 6.32 -9.15
CA THR A 187 -8.41 6.11 -8.96
C THR A 187 -8.69 4.64 -8.69
N ALA A 188 -9.56 4.33 -7.72
CA ALA A 188 -9.93 2.95 -7.40
C ALA A 188 -11.40 2.82 -6.99
N GLY A 189 -11.91 1.59 -6.99
CA GLY A 189 -13.30 1.30 -6.63
C GLY A 189 -14.27 1.35 -7.80
N ALA A 190 -15.56 1.21 -7.51
CA ALA A 190 -16.63 1.56 -8.43
C ALA A 190 -17.22 2.89 -8.01
N THR A 191 -17.70 3.68 -8.96
CA THR A 191 -18.56 4.81 -8.63
C THR A 191 -20.01 4.34 -8.44
N THR A 192 -20.78 5.10 -7.69
CA THR A 192 -22.15 4.81 -7.33
C THR A 192 -23.02 6.02 -7.65
N GLU A 193 -23.97 5.85 -8.56
CA GLU A 193 -24.90 6.89 -8.98
C GLU A 193 -26.22 6.74 -8.22
N SER A 194 -26.61 7.77 -7.48
CA SER A 194 -27.81 7.74 -6.65
C SER A 194 -29.09 7.84 -7.51
N VAL A 195 -29.93 6.80 -7.45
CA VAL A 195 -31.24 6.78 -8.14
C VAL A 195 -32.30 7.48 -7.27
N ASP A 196 -32.31 7.16 -5.99
CA ASP A 196 -33.14 7.77 -4.95
C ASP A 196 -32.38 7.67 -3.60
N PRO A 197 -32.89 8.19 -2.46
CA PRO A 197 -32.16 8.12 -1.18
C PRO A 197 -31.89 6.69 -0.64
N VAL A 198 -32.35 5.64 -1.32
CA VAL A 198 -32.23 4.24 -0.90
C VAL A 198 -31.56 3.37 -1.96
N ARG A 199 -31.71 3.70 -3.25
CA ARG A 199 -31.26 2.89 -4.37
C ARG A 199 -30.17 3.59 -5.15
N THR A 200 -29.22 2.79 -5.63
CA THR A 200 -28.08 3.27 -6.41
C THR A 200 -27.84 2.38 -7.64
N LEU A 201 -27.12 2.92 -8.61
CA LEU A 201 -26.59 2.25 -9.79
C LEU A 201 -25.06 2.22 -9.68
N SER A 202 -24.45 1.04 -9.75
CA SER A 202 -23.00 0.90 -9.62
C SER A 202 -22.48 -0.28 -10.43
N ASN A 203 -21.20 -0.20 -10.80
CA ASN A 203 -20.47 -1.27 -11.45
C ASN A 203 -20.03 -2.34 -10.45
N ARG A 204 -19.90 -3.59 -10.91
CA ARG A 204 -19.39 -4.68 -10.06
C ARG A 204 -17.86 -4.63 -9.97
N SER A 205 -17.33 -3.73 -9.15
CA SER A 205 -15.89 -3.67 -8.85
C SER A 205 -15.64 -3.73 -7.35
N SER A 206 -14.58 -4.46 -6.96
CA SER A 206 -14.14 -4.53 -5.55
C SER A 206 -13.11 -3.45 -5.19
N GLY A 207 -12.61 -2.68 -6.17
CA GLY A 207 -11.54 -1.70 -5.97
C GLY A 207 -10.16 -2.29 -5.61
N ARG A 208 -10.06 -3.61 -5.40
CA ARG A 208 -8.83 -4.30 -4.96
C ARG A 208 -7.64 -4.06 -5.90
N THR A 209 -7.85 -4.02 -7.21
CA THR A 209 -6.78 -3.78 -8.18
C THR A 209 -6.21 -2.37 -8.05
N GLY A 210 -7.05 -1.34 -8.06
CA GLY A 210 -6.60 0.05 -7.90
C GLY A 210 -5.88 0.28 -6.56
N ARG A 211 -6.37 -0.31 -5.47
CA ARG A 211 -5.67 -0.27 -4.17
C ARG A 211 -4.32 -0.98 -4.19
N ALA A 212 -4.23 -2.14 -4.86
CA ALA A 212 -2.96 -2.85 -4.99
C ALA A 212 -1.93 -2.04 -5.81
N VAL A 213 -2.37 -1.36 -6.86
CA VAL A 213 -1.53 -0.44 -7.64
C VAL A 213 -1.07 0.75 -6.79
N ALA A 214 -1.99 1.40 -6.07
CA ALA A 214 -1.66 2.51 -5.17
C ALA A 214 -0.64 2.10 -4.10
N ARG A 215 -0.85 0.95 -3.46
CA ARG A 215 0.09 0.37 -2.49
C ARG A 215 1.46 0.10 -3.12
N ALA A 216 1.48 -0.44 -4.34
CA ALA A 216 2.73 -0.71 -5.04
C ALA A 216 3.49 0.57 -5.39
N CYS A 217 2.82 1.61 -5.86
CA CYS A 217 3.43 2.92 -6.13
C CYS A 217 4.06 3.49 -4.86
N TYR A 218 3.33 3.43 -3.73
CA TYR A 218 3.86 3.84 -2.43
C TYR A 218 5.09 3.02 -2.01
N VAL A 219 5.08 1.69 -2.18
CA VAL A 219 6.24 0.84 -1.87
C VAL A 219 7.45 1.20 -2.75
N ARG A 220 7.22 1.63 -3.99
CA ARG A 220 8.26 2.13 -4.91
C ARG A 220 8.69 3.57 -4.65
N GLY A 221 8.25 4.17 -3.55
CA GLY A 221 8.73 5.47 -3.09
C GLY A 221 7.84 6.66 -3.46
N ALA A 222 6.75 6.46 -4.21
CA ALA A 222 5.85 7.55 -4.57
C ALA A 222 5.10 8.11 -3.36
N ASP A 223 4.79 9.39 -3.39
CA ASP A 223 3.71 9.95 -2.60
C ASP A 223 2.39 9.67 -3.34
N VAL A 224 1.41 9.08 -2.67
CA VAL A 224 0.21 8.56 -3.34
C VAL A 224 -1.05 9.30 -2.86
N THR A 225 -1.82 9.79 -3.82
CA THR A 225 -3.20 10.24 -3.60
C THR A 225 -4.17 9.21 -4.17
N LEU A 226 -5.00 8.62 -3.31
CA LEU A 226 -6.00 7.63 -3.68
C LEU A 226 -7.39 8.27 -3.74
N VAL A 227 -7.98 8.32 -4.94
CA VAL A 227 -9.36 8.76 -5.16
C VAL A 227 -10.28 7.53 -5.19
N HIS A 228 -11.05 7.30 -4.11
CA HIS A 228 -11.92 6.12 -3.98
C HIS A 228 -13.08 6.37 -2.98
N ASP A 229 -14.04 5.45 -2.93
CA ASP A 229 -15.23 5.50 -2.06
C ASP A 229 -15.00 4.90 -0.65
N GLY A 230 -13.78 4.46 -0.35
CA GLY A 230 -13.48 3.70 0.86
C GLY A 230 -12.97 4.48 2.07
N GLY A 231 -12.73 3.74 3.15
CA GLY A 231 -12.13 4.23 4.39
C GLY A 231 -10.65 4.61 4.25
N ASP A 232 -10.06 5.00 5.38
CA ASP A 232 -8.65 5.43 5.44
C ASP A 232 -7.70 4.30 5.02
N VAL A 233 -6.64 4.69 4.31
CA VAL A 233 -5.65 3.77 3.75
C VAL A 233 -4.26 4.24 4.19
N PRO A 234 -3.46 3.39 4.86
CA PRO A 234 -2.25 3.87 5.57
C PRO A 234 -1.09 4.30 4.66
N TYR A 235 -1.19 4.07 3.36
CA TYR A 235 -0.14 4.33 2.37
C TYR A 235 -0.53 5.39 1.33
N ALA A 236 -1.61 6.15 1.57
CA ALA A 236 -2.07 7.18 0.64
C ALA A 236 -2.84 8.29 1.35
N THR A 237 -2.76 9.52 0.82
CA THR A 237 -3.76 10.55 1.11
C THR A 237 -5.05 10.19 0.37
N VAL A 238 -6.17 10.16 1.09
CA VAL A 238 -7.45 9.67 0.54
C VAL A 238 -8.37 10.84 0.19
N GLU A 239 -8.77 10.94 -1.09
CA GLU A 239 -9.87 11.79 -1.54
C GLU A 239 -11.13 10.93 -1.68
N ARG A 240 -12.07 11.08 -0.74
CA ARG A 240 -13.31 10.29 -0.72
C ARG A 240 -14.32 10.81 -1.75
N VAL A 241 -14.79 9.93 -2.62
CA VAL A 241 -15.78 10.22 -3.67
C VAL A 241 -16.75 9.06 -3.83
N GLU A 242 -17.99 9.35 -4.20
CA GLU A 242 -19.01 8.32 -4.45
C GLU A 242 -19.35 8.22 -5.95
N SER A 243 -19.65 9.34 -6.60
CA SER A 243 -20.13 9.36 -8.00
C SER A 243 -19.02 9.56 -9.04
N ALA A 244 -19.32 9.27 -10.30
CA ALA A 244 -18.44 9.56 -11.43
C ALA A 244 -18.11 11.05 -11.55
N ALA A 245 -19.08 11.91 -11.26
CA ALA A 245 -18.90 13.36 -11.27
C ALA A 245 -17.93 13.82 -10.17
N GLU A 246 -18.11 13.31 -8.94
CA GLU A 246 -17.23 13.62 -7.81
C GLU A 246 -15.81 13.10 -8.05
N MET A 247 -15.67 11.86 -8.52
CA MET A 247 -14.37 11.26 -8.84
C MET A 247 -13.63 12.07 -9.91
N THR A 248 -14.33 12.48 -10.97
CA THR A 248 -13.74 13.31 -12.02
C THR A 248 -13.30 14.67 -11.49
N ALA A 249 -14.14 15.34 -10.69
CA ALA A 249 -13.81 16.64 -10.10
C ALA A 249 -12.64 16.55 -9.10
N ALA A 250 -12.62 15.53 -8.24
CA ALA A 250 -11.53 15.30 -7.30
C ALA A 250 -10.23 14.99 -8.02
N THR A 251 -10.26 14.07 -8.99
CA THR A 251 -9.07 13.69 -9.77
C THR A 251 -8.49 14.89 -10.52
N ARG A 252 -9.34 15.71 -11.14
CA ARG A 252 -8.90 16.95 -11.79
C ARG A 252 -8.14 17.87 -10.81
N ARG A 253 -8.68 18.10 -9.61
CA ARG A 253 -8.04 18.97 -8.61
C ARG A 253 -6.66 18.46 -8.17
N VAL A 254 -6.51 17.16 -7.97
CA VAL A 254 -5.24 16.58 -7.47
C VAL A 254 -4.24 16.27 -8.58
N ALA A 255 -4.69 16.17 -9.84
CA ALA A 255 -3.83 15.95 -10.99
C ALA A 255 -2.96 17.16 -11.35
N ASP A 256 -3.33 18.37 -10.90
CA ASP A 256 -2.57 19.60 -11.16
C ASP A 256 -1.14 19.56 -10.60
N SER A 257 -0.91 18.82 -9.52
CA SER A 257 0.40 18.66 -8.89
C SER A 257 0.91 17.21 -8.93
N ALA A 258 0.39 16.39 -9.84
CA ALA A 258 0.76 14.99 -9.98
C ALA A 258 1.78 14.80 -11.09
N ASP A 259 2.67 13.84 -10.91
CA ASP A 259 3.63 13.40 -11.91
C ASP A 259 3.07 12.26 -12.76
N ALA A 260 2.06 11.53 -12.24
CA ALA A 260 1.30 10.54 -13.00
C ALA A 260 -0.12 10.32 -12.46
N LEU A 261 -1.01 9.85 -13.34
CA LEU A 261 -2.34 9.35 -13.01
C LEU A 261 -2.49 7.88 -13.41
N VAL A 262 -2.94 7.04 -12.49
CA VAL A 262 -3.38 5.67 -12.79
C VAL A 262 -4.90 5.57 -12.66
N SER A 263 -5.58 5.48 -13.80
CA SER A 263 -7.04 5.39 -13.88
C SER A 263 -7.49 3.92 -13.80
N ALA A 264 -7.61 3.40 -12.57
CA ALA A 264 -7.96 2.00 -12.29
C ALA A 264 -9.38 1.80 -11.73
N ALA A 265 -10.15 2.87 -11.53
CA ALA A 265 -11.54 2.80 -11.08
C ALA A 265 -12.49 2.29 -12.17
N ALA A 266 -13.53 1.57 -11.74
CA ALA A 266 -14.66 1.18 -12.58
C ALA A 266 -15.73 2.29 -12.58
N ILE A 267 -15.45 3.37 -13.30
CA ILE A 267 -16.28 4.57 -13.36
C ILE A 267 -17.55 4.29 -14.17
N SER A 268 -18.70 4.75 -13.67
CA SER A 268 -19.99 4.62 -14.33
C SER A 268 -19.99 5.41 -15.63
N ASP A 269 -20.33 4.76 -16.74
CA ASP A 269 -20.48 5.42 -18.06
C ASP A 269 -21.76 6.24 -18.18
N TYR A 270 -22.73 5.96 -17.29
CA TYR A 270 -24.04 6.59 -17.26
C TYR A 270 -24.42 6.93 -15.82
N THR A 271 -25.19 8.01 -15.68
CA THR A 271 -25.81 8.47 -14.43
C THR A 271 -27.33 8.61 -14.62
N VAL A 272 -28.03 8.95 -13.55
CA VAL A 272 -29.47 9.20 -13.52
C VAL A 272 -29.74 10.44 -12.68
N GLU A 273 -30.77 11.20 -13.03
CA GLU A 273 -31.25 12.28 -12.16
C GLU A 273 -31.78 11.69 -10.85
N GLN A 274 -31.14 12.05 -9.72
CA GLN A 274 -31.53 11.55 -8.41
C GLN A 274 -32.92 12.04 -8.03
N ALA A 275 -33.84 11.10 -7.76
CA ALA A 275 -35.14 11.46 -7.22
C ALA A 275 -35.00 11.97 -5.77
N PRO A 276 -35.70 13.06 -5.37
CA PRO A 276 -35.57 13.63 -4.03
C PRO A 276 -36.18 12.75 -2.93
N GLU A 277 -37.09 11.84 -3.32
CA GLU A 277 -37.75 10.90 -2.41
C GLU A 277 -37.63 9.48 -2.95
N LYS A 278 -37.72 8.49 -2.04
CA LYS A 278 -37.74 7.07 -2.39
C LYS A 278 -38.84 6.79 -3.40
N ILE A 279 -38.47 6.23 -4.56
CA ILE A 279 -39.46 5.89 -5.59
C ILE A 279 -40.38 4.79 -5.05
N LYS A 280 -41.70 5.06 -5.09
CA LYS A 280 -42.73 4.21 -4.47
C LYS A 280 -42.69 2.79 -5.03
N SER A 281 -42.69 1.80 -4.14
CA SER A 281 -42.85 0.39 -4.51
C SER A 281 -44.27 0.08 -4.97
N GLY A 282 -44.46 -0.99 -5.76
CA GLY A 282 -45.78 -1.47 -6.18
C GLY A 282 -46.24 -0.98 -7.56
N GLN A 283 -45.36 -0.29 -8.29
CA GLN A 283 -45.57 0.02 -9.71
C GLN A 283 -45.39 -1.25 -10.55
N ALA A 284 -46.18 -1.40 -11.62
CA ALA A 284 -46.05 -2.54 -12.53
C ALA A 284 -44.73 -2.51 -13.33
N GLU A 285 -44.21 -1.31 -13.58
CA GLU A 285 -42.96 -1.05 -14.31
C GLU A 285 -42.30 0.20 -13.73
N LEU A 286 -40.96 0.22 -13.70
CA LEU A 286 -40.13 1.37 -13.35
C LEU A 286 -39.12 1.59 -14.49
N THR A 287 -39.12 2.78 -15.07
CA THR A 287 -38.15 3.20 -16.09
C THR A 287 -37.22 4.26 -15.52
N LEU A 288 -35.92 4.09 -15.72
CA LEU A 288 -34.89 5.09 -15.42
C LEU A 288 -34.34 5.62 -16.74
N THR A 289 -34.30 6.95 -16.89
CA THR A 289 -33.63 7.60 -18.01
C THR A 289 -32.19 7.85 -17.63
N LEU A 290 -31.26 7.27 -18.38
CA LEU A 290 -29.83 7.38 -18.11
C LEU A 290 -29.18 8.43 -19.01
N GLU A 291 -28.26 9.20 -18.44
CA GLU A 291 -27.47 10.23 -19.14
C GLU A 291 -25.99 9.84 -19.11
N PRO A 292 -25.22 10.08 -20.19
CA PRO A 292 -23.81 9.75 -20.22
C PRO A 292 -23.01 10.62 -19.24
N THR A 293 -22.03 10.02 -18.56
CA THR A 293 -21.09 10.76 -17.70
C THR A 293 -19.91 11.31 -18.52
N PRO A 294 -19.31 12.45 -18.10
CA PRO A 294 -18.04 12.89 -18.66
C PRO A 294 -16.95 11.82 -18.46
N LYS A 295 -16.11 11.61 -19.47
CA LYS A 295 -14.99 10.67 -19.37
C LYS A 295 -13.87 11.30 -18.53
N LEU A 296 -13.48 10.65 -17.43
CA LEU A 296 -12.44 11.13 -16.52
C LEU A 296 -11.12 11.37 -17.24
N ILE A 297 -10.65 10.40 -18.03
CA ILE A 297 -9.39 10.49 -18.78
C ILE A 297 -9.40 11.68 -19.72
N ASP A 298 -10.49 11.87 -20.48
CA ASP A 298 -10.60 12.95 -21.46
C ASP A 298 -10.64 14.32 -20.77
N THR A 299 -11.32 14.39 -19.61
CA THR A 299 -11.36 15.60 -18.76
C THR A 299 -9.96 15.96 -18.25
N VAL A 300 -9.25 15.01 -17.64
CA VAL A 300 -7.90 15.25 -17.10
C VAL A 300 -6.91 15.59 -18.23
N ARG A 301 -6.97 14.89 -19.35
CA ARG A 301 -6.11 15.16 -20.51
C ARG A 301 -6.31 16.57 -21.09
N ALA A 302 -7.52 17.11 -21.05
CA ALA A 302 -7.80 18.46 -21.51
C ALA A 302 -7.15 19.53 -20.63
N ASP A 303 -7.05 19.29 -19.32
CA ASP A 303 -6.45 20.22 -18.36
C ASP A 303 -4.94 20.03 -18.22
N SER A 304 -4.46 18.77 -18.33
CA SER A 304 -3.06 18.38 -18.17
C SER A 304 -2.57 17.55 -19.38
N PRO A 305 -2.26 18.21 -20.52
CA PRO A 305 -1.93 17.53 -21.78
C PRO A 305 -0.72 16.58 -21.71
N ASP A 306 0.27 16.88 -20.87
CA ASP A 306 1.54 16.16 -20.81
C ASP A 306 1.65 15.16 -19.65
N LEU A 307 0.59 15.07 -18.81
CA LEU A 307 0.55 14.16 -17.67
C LEU A 307 0.57 12.70 -18.16
N PRO A 308 1.49 11.85 -17.70
CA PRO A 308 1.39 10.40 -17.86
C PRO A 308 0.08 9.88 -17.30
N ILE A 309 -0.70 9.20 -18.14
CA ILE A 309 -1.94 8.53 -17.69
C ILE A 309 -1.83 7.06 -18.04
N VAL A 310 -1.96 6.20 -17.03
CA VAL A 310 -2.13 4.76 -17.19
C VAL A 310 -3.62 4.44 -17.19
N GLY A 311 -4.11 3.84 -18.25
CA GLY A 311 -5.52 3.45 -18.37
C GLY A 311 -5.75 1.99 -18.01
N PHE A 312 -6.86 1.68 -17.33
CA PHE A 312 -7.34 0.30 -17.20
C PHE A 312 -8.50 0.07 -18.15
N LYS A 313 -8.46 -1.08 -18.85
CA LYS A 313 -9.53 -1.53 -19.72
C LYS A 313 -9.95 -2.93 -19.32
N VAL A 314 -11.26 -3.14 -19.32
CA VAL A 314 -11.87 -4.44 -19.03
C VAL A 314 -12.70 -4.81 -20.24
N GLU A 315 -12.51 -6.03 -20.74
CA GLU A 315 -13.28 -6.55 -21.87
C GLU A 315 -13.90 -7.90 -21.51
N THR A 316 -15.16 -8.10 -21.89
CA THR A 316 -15.92 -9.33 -21.59
C THR A 316 -15.94 -10.32 -22.75
N GLU A 317 -15.51 -9.89 -23.94
CA GLU A 317 -15.57 -10.67 -25.18
C GLU A 317 -14.36 -10.32 -26.06
N GLY A 318 -13.75 -11.35 -26.67
CA GLY A 318 -12.61 -11.22 -27.58
C GLY A 318 -11.50 -12.21 -27.28
N ASP A 319 -10.60 -12.41 -28.24
CA ASP A 319 -9.30 -13.03 -28.03
C ASP A 319 -8.25 -11.98 -27.61
N ASP A 320 -7.03 -12.43 -27.32
CA ASP A 320 -5.94 -11.54 -26.90
C ASP A 320 -5.61 -10.48 -27.96
N GLU A 321 -5.72 -10.81 -29.25
CA GLU A 321 -5.49 -9.85 -30.34
C GLU A 321 -6.50 -8.70 -30.28
N THR A 322 -7.78 -9.02 -30.09
CA THR A 322 -8.85 -8.02 -29.94
C THR A 322 -8.62 -7.13 -28.71
N LEU A 323 -8.21 -7.72 -27.60
CA LEU A 323 -7.96 -7.01 -26.34
C LEU A 323 -6.77 -6.04 -26.48
N ILE A 324 -5.70 -6.47 -27.16
CA ILE A 324 -4.53 -5.64 -27.47
C ILE A 324 -4.90 -4.51 -28.45
N GLU A 325 -5.67 -4.79 -29.50
CA GLU A 325 -6.10 -3.78 -30.48
C GLU A 325 -6.89 -2.65 -29.80
N ARG A 326 -7.90 -2.99 -28.98
CA ARG A 326 -8.68 -1.99 -28.23
C ARG A 326 -7.84 -1.19 -27.24
N ALA A 327 -6.86 -1.84 -26.61
CA ALA A 327 -5.92 -1.16 -25.71
C ALA A 327 -5.03 -0.15 -26.47
N ARG A 328 -4.58 -0.48 -27.68
CA ARG A 328 -3.84 0.46 -28.55
C ARG A 328 -4.71 1.62 -29.00
N GLU A 329 -5.94 1.36 -29.43
CA GLU A 329 -6.88 2.41 -29.85
C GLU A 329 -7.13 3.44 -28.74
N ILE A 330 -7.40 3.01 -27.51
CA ILE A 330 -7.63 3.95 -26.41
C ILE A 330 -6.35 4.69 -26.00
N ARG A 331 -5.20 4.02 -26.07
CA ARG A 331 -3.89 4.64 -25.80
C ARG A 331 -3.61 5.77 -26.79
N GLU A 332 -3.77 5.52 -28.08
CA GLU A 332 -3.55 6.52 -29.14
C GLU A 332 -4.56 7.66 -29.07
N ARG A 333 -5.85 7.35 -28.89
CA ARG A 333 -6.93 8.34 -28.82
C ARG A 333 -6.75 9.31 -27.65
N ALA A 334 -6.35 8.82 -26.48
CA ALA A 334 -6.25 9.62 -25.24
C ALA A 334 -4.81 10.00 -24.86
N GLY A 335 -3.81 9.61 -25.65
CA GLY A 335 -2.40 9.84 -25.35
C GLY A 335 -1.98 9.21 -24.02
N LEU A 336 -2.33 7.96 -23.77
CA LEU A 336 -1.97 7.25 -22.54
C LEU A 336 -0.50 6.81 -22.58
N ALA A 337 0.13 6.72 -21.40
CA ALA A 337 1.46 6.14 -21.26
C ALA A 337 1.42 4.68 -21.69
N PHE A 338 0.59 3.88 -21.00
CA PHE A 338 0.27 2.51 -21.37
C PHE A 338 -1.12 2.13 -20.85
N VAL A 339 -1.61 0.97 -21.29
CA VAL A 339 -2.92 0.45 -20.92
C VAL A 339 -2.79 -0.93 -20.29
N VAL A 340 -3.46 -1.13 -19.17
CA VAL A 340 -3.62 -2.44 -18.52
C VAL A 340 -4.97 -3.01 -18.92
N ALA A 341 -4.95 -3.99 -19.82
CA ALA A 341 -6.15 -4.62 -20.34
C ALA A 341 -6.40 -5.97 -19.64
N ASN A 342 -7.57 -6.15 -19.04
CA ASN A 342 -7.95 -7.35 -18.29
C ASN A 342 -9.14 -8.04 -18.96
N ASP A 343 -9.11 -9.38 -18.98
CA ASP A 343 -10.27 -10.19 -19.36
C ASP A 343 -11.24 -10.33 -18.17
N ALA A 344 -12.47 -9.85 -18.37
CA ALA A 344 -13.53 -9.91 -17.37
C ALA A 344 -13.96 -11.35 -17.01
N SER A 345 -13.69 -12.34 -17.88
CA SER A 345 -14.02 -13.75 -17.64
C SER A 345 -13.26 -14.35 -16.45
N VAL A 346 -12.12 -13.73 -16.08
CA VAL A 346 -11.27 -14.12 -14.95
C VAL A 346 -11.53 -13.24 -13.71
N MET A 347 -12.48 -12.30 -13.78
CA MET A 347 -12.79 -11.40 -12.67
C MET A 347 -13.53 -12.12 -11.54
N GLY A 348 -12.87 -12.20 -10.38
CA GLY A 348 -13.44 -12.75 -9.15
C GLY A 348 -12.60 -13.87 -8.53
N GLY A 349 -11.66 -14.44 -9.30
CA GLY A 349 -10.67 -15.40 -8.79
C GLY A 349 -9.56 -14.76 -7.95
N ASP A 350 -8.78 -15.62 -7.31
CA ASP A 350 -7.55 -15.25 -6.61
C ASP A 350 -6.45 -14.84 -7.59
N GLU A 351 -6.42 -15.47 -8.76
CA GLU A 351 -5.55 -15.10 -9.89
C GLU A 351 -6.23 -14.09 -10.82
N THR A 352 -5.43 -13.16 -11.33
CA THR A 352 -5.77 -12.15 -12.32
C THR A 352 -4.86 -12.33 -13.53
N ARG A 353 -5.41 -12.12 -14.72
CA ARG A 353 -4.67 -12.07 -15.98
C ARG A 353 -4.83 -10.69 -16.60
N ALA A 354 -3.71 -10.07 -16.96
CA ALA A 354 -3.66 -8.74 -17.54
C ALA A 354 -2.65 -8.70 -18.70
N ILE A 355 -2.91 -7.89 -19.71
CA ILE A 355 -1.96 -7.55 -20.75
C ILE A 355 -1.63 -6.07 -20.62
N LEU A 356 -0.36 -5.76 -20.40
CA LEU A 356 0.16 -4.39 -20.40
C LEU A 356 0.56 -4.05 -21.83
N VAL A 357 -0.04 -2.99 -22.37
CA VAL A 357 0.14 -2.55 -23.76
C VAL A 357 0.78 -1.17 -23.77
N ASP A 358 2.02 -1.11 -24.24
CA ASP A 358 2.77 0.13 -24.48
C ASP A 358 3.33 0.15 -25.91
N GLY A 359 2.77 1.01 -26.75
CA GLY A 359 3.09 1.10 -28.17
C GLY A 359 2.86 -0.23 -28.89
N ASP A 360 3.91 -0.74 -29.54
CA ASP A 360 3.87 -2.04 -30.20
C ASP A 360 4.06 -3.22 -29.22
N SER A 361 4.53 -2.96 -28.00
CA SER A 361 4.77 -4.00 -27.01
C SER A 361 3.46 -4.42 -26.31
N ALA A 362 3.34 -5.72 -26.05
CA ALA A 362 2.27 -6.30 -25.26
C ALA A 362 2.87 -7.39 -24.38
N THR A 363 2.79 -7.23 -23.06
CA THR A 363 3.36 -8.16 -22.09
C THR A 363 2.27 -8.71 -21.20
N GLU A 364 2.21 -10.03 -21.09
CA GLU A 364 1.24 -10.73 -20.25
C GLU A 364 1.72 -10.79 -18.79
N TYR A 365 0.78 -10.59 -17.86
CA TYR A 365 0.93 -10.90 -16.45
C TYR A 365 -0.15 -11.90 -16.02
N VAL A 366 0.27 -12.94 -15.31
CA VAL A 366 -0.60 -13.92 -14.63
C VAL A 366 -0.12 -14.07 -13.18
N GLY A 367 -1.01 -13.87 -12.22
CA GLY A 367 -0.70 -14.00 -10.80
C GLY A 367 -1.76 -13.31 -9.94
N ASP A 368 -1.41 -12.88 -8.73
CA ASP A 368 -2.35 -12.16 -7.88
C ASP A 368 -2.43 -10.65 -8.22
N LYS A 369 -3.37 -9.94 -7.60
CA LYS A 369 -3.55 -8.49 -7.80
C LYS A 369 -2.39 -7.65 -7.24
N GLN A 370 -1.66 -8.16 -6.24
CA GLN A 370 -0.53 -7.43 -5.65
C GLN A 370 0.67 -7.42 -6.61
N GLY A 371 0.96 -8.54 -7.25
CA GLY A 371 1.98 -8.63 -8.29
C GLY A 371 1.59 -7.85 -9.55
N LEU A 372 0.29 -7.79 -9.92
CA LEU A 372 -0.15 -6.88 -11.00
C LEU A 372 0.11 -5.42 -10.61
N GLY A 373 -0.20 -5.04 -9.37
CA GLY A 373 0.10 -3.70 -8.84
C GLY A 373 1.60 -3.38 -8.91
N ALA A 374 2.45 -4.32 -8.49
CA ALA A 374 3.91 -4.19 -8.59
C ALA A 374 4.37 -4.00 -10.04
N ARG A 375 3.87 -4.82 -10.97
CA ARG A 375 4.22 -4.72 -12.39
C ARG A 375 3.83 -3.36 -12.99
N VAL A 376 2.66 -2.84 -12.64
CA VAL A 376 2.20 -1.51 -13.09
C VAL A 376 3.07 -0.39 -12.51
N ALA A 377 3.44 -0.49 -11.23
CA ALA A 377 4.31 0.51 -10.59
C ALA A 377 5.74 0.50 -11.17
N ASP A 378 6.28 -0.69 -11.48
CA ASP A 378 7.59 -0.84 -12.12
C ASP A 378 7.58 -0.22 -13.53
N GLU A 379 6.59 -0.55 -14.36
CA GLU A 379 6.44 0.01 -15.71
C GLU A 379 6.25 1.54 -15.68
N LEU A 380 5.51 2.04 -14.69
CA LEU A 380 5.35 3.49 -14.50
C LEU A 380 6.68 4.16 -14.15
N GLY A 381 7.50 3.55 -13.30
CA GLY A 381 8.84 4.04 -12.96
C GLY A 381 9.78 4.09 -14.16
N ASP A 382 9.77 3.06 -14.99
CA ASP A 382 10.53 3.03 -16.26
C ASP A 382 10.06 4.16 -17.20
N HIS A 383 8.75 4.41 -17.26
CA HIS A 383 8.21 5.49 -18.09
C HIS A 383 8.60 6.88 -17.58
N LEU A 384 8.53 7.14 -16.27
CA LEU A 384 8.88 8.44 -15.69
C LEU A 384 10.37 8.73 -15.80
N SER A 385 11.23 7.75 -15.49
CA SER A 385 12.69 7.90 -15.59
C SER A 385 13.19 8.11 -17.02
N SER A 386 12.45 7.67 -18.04
CA SER A 386 12.81 7.91 -19.45
C SER A 386 12.57 9.35 -19.93
N ARG A 387 11.92 10.19 -19.11
CA ARG A 387 11.58 11.59 -19.44
C ARG A 387 12.64 12.60 -18.97
N ASP A 388 13.44 12.23 -17.98
CA ASP A 388 14.61 13.00 -17.50
C ASP A 388 15.85 12.75 -18.35
#